data_AF-A0A7R7WBT4-F1
#
_entry.id   AF-A0A7R7WBT4-F1
#
_cell.length_a   1.000
_cell.length_b   1.000
_cell.length_c   1.000
_cell.angle_alpha   90.00
_cell.angle_beta   90.00
_cell.angle_gamma   90.00
#
_symmetry.space_group_name_H-M   'P 1'
#
loop_
_entity.id
_entity.type
_entity.pdbx_description
1 polymer ?
#
loop_
_entity_poly.entity_id
_entity_poly.type
_entity_poly.pdbx_seq_one_letter_code
_entity_poly.pdbx_strand_id
1 'polypeptide(L)'
;MPDEGSERPINHGTPLYLIPDRTICLLRKACRAPEDGQWLRRADLEQVLRLSARLIDPAPRTVLEPLLDSWNANVSQGLHALGLPLEWMGVEAAATYAVMLKNNMVPDAVGQRAARMLLVLNYEEMCQFPECYCPRPRRAAEQKKAYVMNCIAHACGLGDPSKSERDLIHNYLRQGRWLWVIASIVGLGFALICSEELMSTIKNVSLTNNGVNALATHTFYARPAMVALLHSLESAVAHLMSGKISRNLYEAIQDESGILGQSALLQMNEVDRVHLNVQHAGYQDPINLEAVIQDLKNRILANFLGRQLALKHDSPLQTII
;
A
#
# COMPACT_ATOMS: atom_id res chain seq x y z
N MET A 1 39.96 34.45 6.66
CA MET A 1 39.88 33.29 5.75
C MET A 1 38.96 32.28 6.42
N PRO A 2 37.70 32.19 5.98
CA PRO A 2 36.72 31.22 6.48
C PRO A 2 36.94 29.87 5.77
N ASP A 3 36.59 28.77 6.43
CA ASP A 3 36.59 27.44 5.84
C ASP A 3 35.17 26.89 5.85
N GLU A 4 34.81 26.29 4.72
CA GLU A 4 33.45 26.04 4.24
C GLU A 4 32.90 24.67 4.68
N GLY A 5 31.56 24.60 4.76
CA GLY A 5 30.85 23.50 4.10
C GLY A 5 30.60 22.21 4.87
N SER A 6 29.90 22.27 6.00
CA SER A 6 29.10 21.12 6.48
C SER A 6 27.61 21.48 6.34
N GLU A 7 27.07 21.39 5.13
CA GLU A 7 25.62 21.38 4.92
C GLU A 7 25.02 20.10 5.53
N ARG A 8 24.49 20.24 6.74
CA ARG A 8 23.55 19.27 7.31
C ARG A 8 22.20 19.49 6.62
N PRO A 9 21.44 18.45 6.25
CA PRO A 9 20.08 18.64 5.77
C PRO A 9 19.19 19.05 6.94
N ILE A 10 19.01 20.36 7.12
CA ILE A 10 18.02 20.90 8.05
C ILE A 10 16.65 20.73 7.38
N ASN A 11 16.02 19.58 7.63
CA ASN A 11 14.62 19.37 7.30
C ASN A 11 13.83 19.20 8.61
N HIS A 12 13.76 20.29 9.37
CA HIS A 12 12.80 20.43 10.45
C HIS A 12 11.41 20.49 9.79
N GLY A 13 10.58 19.48 10.06
CA GLY A 13 9.18 19.51 9.69
C GLY A 13 8.56 20.85 10.09
N THR A 14 7.73 21.41 9.20
CA THR A 14 7.14 22.74 9.36
C THR A 14 6.59 22.93 10.78
N PRO A 15 7.10 23.91 11.55
CA PRO A 15 6.59 24.19 12.88
C PRO A 15 5.08 24.50 12.84
N LEU A 16 4.31 24.01 13.82
CA LEU A 16 2.84 24.07 13.75
C LEU A 16 2.21 25.45 13.66
N TYR A 17 2.91 26.49 14.10
CA TYR A 17 2.45 27.88 13.98
C TYR A 17 2.53 28.41 12.53
N LEU A 18 3.10 27.63 11.61
CA LEU A 18 3.17 27.90 10.17
C LEU A 18 2.23 27.00 9.35
N ILE A 19 1.49 26.08 9.99
CA ILE A 19 0.46 25.30 9.27
C ILE A 19 -0.72 26.26 9.02
N PRO A 20 -1.07 26.54 7.76
CA PRO A 20 -2.20 27.41 7.48
C PRO A 20 -3.46 26.87 8.16
N ASP A 21 -4.25 27.72 8.81
CA ASP A 21 -5.53 27.35 9.45
C ASP A 21 -6.47 26.55 8.51
N ARG A 22 -6.30 26.76 7.20
CA ARG A 22 -6.93 26.01 6.12
C ARG A 22 -6.58 24.52 6.10
N THR A 23 -5.32 24.16 6.21
CA THR A 23 -4.86 22.76 6.21
C THR A 23 -5.48 22.02 7.39
N ILE A 24 -5.56 22.70 8.54
CA ILE A 24 -6.27 22.22 9.72
C ILE A 24 -7.77 22.07 9.42
N CYS A 25 -8.42 23.03 8.76
CA CYS A 25 -9.84 22.93 8.35
C CYS A 25 -10.13 21.79 7.35
N LEU A 26 -9.26 21.55 6.36
CA LEU A 26 -9.39 20.43 5.41
C LEU A 26 -9.22 19.09 6.12
N LEU A 27 -8.20 18.96 6.97
CA LEU A 27 -7.99 17.78 7.82
C LEU A 27 -9.18 17.56 8.75
N ARG A 28 -9.73 18.62 9.35
CA ARG A 28 -10.94 18.60 10.18
C ARG A 28 -12.18 18.13 9.41
N LYS A 29 -12.32 18.47 8.13
CA LYS A 29 -13.42 18.00 7.26
C LYS A 29 -13.23 16.55 6.82
N ALA A 30 -12.01 16.18 6.42
CA ALA A 30 -11.63 14.82 6.05
C ALA A 30 -11.78 13.82 7.20
N CYS A 31 -11.59 14.29 8.44
CA CYS A 31 -11.72 13.49 9.66
C CYS A 31 -13.11 13.55 10.29
N ARG A 32 -14.16 14.03 9.58
CA ARG A 32 -15.53 13.93 10.10
C ARG A 32 -15.92 12.46 10.26
N ALA A 33 -15.72 11.93 11.45
CA ALA A 33 -16.30 10.68 11.89
C ALA A 33 -17.83 10.86 11.95
N PRO A 34 -18.63 10.00 11.31
CA PRO A 34 -20.09 10.08 11.36
C PRO A 34 -20.69 9.77 12.74
N GLU A 35 -19.96 9.20 13.69
CA GLU A 35 -20.60 8.65 14.90
C GLU A 35 -20.12 9.21 16.25
N ASP A 36 -18.89 9.76 16.41
CA ASP A 36 -18.39 10.14 17.75
C ASP A 36 -17.82 11.56 17.89
N GLY A 37 -17.72 12.36 16.82
CA GLY A 37 -17.25 13.75 16.91
C GLY A 37 -15.83 13.96 17.51
N GLN A 38 -15.06 12.90 17.75
CA GLN A 38 -13.73 12.99 18.34
C GLN A 38 -12.69 13.37 17.29
N TRP A 39 -12.06 14.52 17.52
CA TRP A 39 -10.98 15.08 16.71
C TRP A 39 -9.69 14.24 16.85
N LEU A 40 -8.86 14.22 15.80
CA LEU A 40 -7.47 13.75 15.91
C LEU A 40 -6.76 14.54 17.00
N ARG A 41 -6.02 13.84 17.88
CA ARG A 41 -5.18 14.51 18.87
C ARG A 41 -4.10 15.29 18.13
N ARG A 42 -3.64 16.39 18.74
CA ARG A 42 -2.62 17.27 18.13
C ARG A 42 -1.36 16.51 17.68
N ALA A 43 -0.86 15.59 18.50
CA ALA A 43 0.30 14.76 18.16
C ALA A 43 0.03 13.86 16.94
N ASP A 44 -1.18 13.30 16.83
CA ASP A 44 -1.56 12.46 15.68
C ASP A 44 -1.64 13.33 14.39
N LEU A 45 -2.13 14.56 14.50
CA LEU A 45 -2.18 15.53 13.39
C LEU A 45 -0.76 15.94 12.93
N GLU A 46 0.13 16.21 13.87
CA GLU A 46 1.55 16.53 13.59
C GLU A 46 2.23 15.39 12.84
N GLN A 47 2.01 14.16 13.30
CA GLN A 47 2.52 12.96 12.65
C GLN A 47 1.97 12.82 11.23
N VAL A 48 0.66 13.02 11.03
CA VAL A 48 0.02 12.99 9.70
C VAL A 48 0.65 13.99 8.74
N LEU A 49 0.84 15.24 9.18
CA LEU A 49 1.43 16.29 8.34
C LEU A 49 2.87 15.96 7.96
N ARG A 50 3.66 15.52 8.94
CA ARG A 50 5.05 15.09 8.71
C ARG A 50 5.14 13.94 7.71
N LEU A 51 4.30 12.91 7.87
CA LEU A 51 4.27 11.76 6.98
C LEU A 51 3.79 12.14 5.57
N SER A 52 2.82 13.06 5.47
CA SER A 52 2.34 13.53 4.15
C SER A 52 3.41 14.28 3.36
N ALA A 53 4.30 15.00 4.05
CA ALA A 53 5.43 15.69 3.42
C ALA A 53 6.54 14.72 2.98
N ARG A 54 6.54 13.50 3.52
CA ARG A 54 7.55 12.45 3.27
C ARG A 54 6.89 11.16 2.81
N LEU A 55 5.84 11.28 2.01
CA LEU A 55 5.08 10.12 1.54
C LEU A 55 5.94 9.24 0.62
N ILE A 56 6.71 9.88 -0.25
CA ILE A 56 7.63 9.26 -1.20
C ILE A 56 9.06 9.32 -0.66
N ASP A 57 9.83 8.28 -0.90
CA ASP A 57 11.27 8.25 -0.61
C ASP A 57 12.03 9.30 -1.44
N PRO A 58 12.95 10.08 -0.86
CA PRO A 58 13.70 11.10 -1.62
C PRO A 58 14.60 10.50 -2.72
N ALA A 59 14.95 9.22 -2.64
CA ALA A 59 15.73 8.49 -3.64
C ALA A 59 14.97 7.22 -4.07
N PRO A 60 13.83 7.37 -4.78
CA PRO A 60 12.95 6.23 -5.09
C PRO A 60 13.64 5.18 -5.96
N ARG A 61 14.61 5.56 -6.80
CA ARG A 61 15.40 4.62 -7.60
C ARG A 61 16.21 3.68 -6.72
N THR A 62 16.84 4.16 -5.66
CA THR A 62 17.57 3.32 -4.71
C THR A 62 16.67 2.31 -3.99
N VAL A 63 15.39 2.65 -3.78
CA VAL A 63 14.39 1.70 -3.25
C VAL A 63 14.01 0.64 -4.28
N LEU A 64 14.02 0.98 -5.58
CA LEU A 64 13.58 0.11 -6.68
C LEU A 64 14.70 -0.66 -7.39
N GLU A 65 15.96 -0.27 -7.27
CA GLU A 65 17.10 -1.00 -7.86
C GLU A 65 17.15 -2.47 -7.37
N PRO A 66 17.01 -2.77 -6.06
CA PRO A 66 17.00 -4.16 -5.60
C PRO A 66 15.84 -5.00 -6.18
N LEU A 67 14.75 -4.35 -6.61
CA LEU A 67 13.63 -5.04 -7.25
C LEU A 67 14.05 -5.62 -8.61
N LEU A 68 14.91 -4.93 -9.37
CA LEU A 68 15.37 -5.43 -10.67
C LEU A 68 16.27 -6.65 -10.54
N ASP A 69 17.18 -6.63 -9.55
CA ASP A 69 18.08 -7.75 -9.28
C ASP A 69 17.32 -8.99 -8.80
N SER A 70 16.42 -8.80 -7.82
CA SER A 70 15.60 -9.89 -7.30
C SER A 70 14.62 -10.42 -8.34
N TRP A 71 14.05 -9.57 -9.19
CA TRP A 71 13.15 -9.99 -10.26
C TRP A 71 13.82 -10.95 -11.25
N ASN A 72 15.00 -10.59 -11.77
CA ASN A 72 15.72 -11.43 -12.72
C ASN A 72 16.02 -12.80 -12.12
N ALA A 73 16.48 -12.84 -10.87
CA ALA A 73 16.73 -14.07 -10.15
C ALA A 73 15.43 -14.90 -9.99
N ASN A 74 14.34 -14.29 -9.52
CA ASN A 74 13.07 -14.97 -9.29
C ASN A 74 12.50 -15.57 -10.58
N VAL A 75 12.42 -14.78 -11.66
CA VAL A 75 11.83 -15.25 -12.93
C VAL A 75 12.70 -16.33 -13.59
N SER A 76 14.03 -16.26 -13.47
CA SER A 76 14.91 -17.32 -13.97
C SER A 76 14.65 -18.69 -13.31
N GLN A 77 14.09 -18.68 -12.10
CA GLN A 77 13.69 -19.87 -11.33
C GLN A 77 12.21 -20.23 -11.50
N GLY A 78 11.48 -19.54 -12.39
CA GLY A 78 10.05 -19.74 -12.60
C GLY A 78 9.15 -19.21 -11.48
N LEU A 79 9.66 -18.31 -10.63
CA LEU A 79 8.93 -17.72 -9.51
C LEU A 79 8.21 -16.42 -9.90
N HIS A 80 7.31 -15.97 -9.03
CA HIS A 80 6.69 -14.64 -9.12
C HIS A 80 7.77 -13.54 -9.09
N ALA A 81 7.59 -12.45 -9.83
CA ALA A 81 8.58 -11.36 -9.91
C ALA A 81 9.05 -10.82 -8.54
N LEU A 82 8.12 -10.71 -7.59
CA LEU A 82 8.39 -10.29 -6.21
C LEU A 82 8.86 -11.40 -5.25
N GLY A 83 9.17 -12.61 -5.75
CA GLY A 83 9.51 -13.77 -4.92
C GLY A 83 8.35 -14.26 -4.05
N LEU A 84 7.13 -13.82 -4.35
CA LEU A 84 5.91 -14.21 -3.65
C LEU A 84 5.39 -15.56 -4.19
N PRO A 85 4.52 -16.26 -3.43
CA PRO A 85 3.85 -17.45 -3.94
C PRO A 85 2.97 -17.10 -5.15
N LEU A 86 3.02 -17.95 -6.19
CA LEU A 86 2.19 -17.82 -7.38
C LEU A 86 0.70 -17.98 -7.06
N GLU A 87 0.39 -18.90 -6.14
CA GLU A 87 -0.93 -19.01 -5.56
C GLU A 87 -1.10 -17.93 -4.49
N TRP A 88 -2.01 -16.99 -4.73
CA TRP A 88 -2.21 -15.84 -3.87
C TRP A 88 -3.58 -15.83 -3.18
N MET A 89 -4.49 -16.73 -3.58
CA MET A 89 -5.87 -16.82 -3.11
C MET A 89 -6.13 -18.13 -2.35
N GLY A 90 -6.99 -18.11 -1.34
CA GLY A 90 -7.32 -19.25 -0.50
C GLY A 90 -6.58 -19.26 0.84
N VAL A 91 -6.97 -20.18 1.72
CA VAL A 91 -6.49 -20.26 3.10
C VAL A 91 -4.99 -20.57 3.17
N GLU A 92 -4.51 -21.54 2.39
CA GLU A 92 -3.10 -21.95 2.36
C GLU A 92 -2.19 -20.84 1.79
N ALA A 93 -2.65 -20.15 0.75
CA ALA A 93 -1.95 -19.00 0.21
C ALA A 93 -1.87 -17.87 1.26
N ALA A 94 -2.97 -17.53 1.92
CA ALA A 94 -2.97 -16.52 2.97
C ALA A 94 -2.03 -16.88 4.13
N ALA A 95 -2.00 -18.15 4.54
CA ALA A 95 -1.10 -18.65 5.57
C ALA A 95 0.37 -18.52 5.14
N THR A 96 0.69 -18.91 3.90
CA THR A 96 2.03 -18.78 3.33
C THR A 96 2.51 -17.33 3.34
N TYR A 97 1.66 -16.38 2.89
CA TYR A 97 1.97 -14.95 2.94
C TYR A 97 2.20 -14.47 4.38
N ALA A 98 1.37 -14.90 5.34
CA ALA A 98 1.53 -14.54 6.75
C ALA A 98 2.84 -15.08 7.34
N VAL A 99 3.23 -16.31 7.02
CA VAL A 99 4.50 -16.92 7.46
C VAL A 99 5.70 -16.22 6.82
N MET A 100 5.65 -15.89 5.54
CA MET A 100 6.69 -15.11 4.87
C MET A 100 6.89 -13.74 5.50
N LEU A 101 5.79 -13.05 5.83
CA LEU A 101 5.82 -11.75 6.52
C LEU A 101 6.35 -11.87 7.96
N LYS A 102 6.03 -12.96 8.68
CA LYS A 102 6.52 -13.25 10.03
C LYS A 102 8.03 -13.46 10.05
N ASN A 103 8.53 -14.23 9.09
CA ASN A 103 9.93 -14.67 9.04
C ASN A 103 10.82 -13.72 8.21
N ASN A 104 10.29 -12.57 7.76
CA ASN A 104 10.98 -11.63 6.87
C ASN A 104 11.58 -12.29 5.61
N MET A 105 10.86 -13.26 5.03
CA MET A 105 11.31 -13.99 3.84
C MET A 105 11.03 -13.23 2.53
N VAL A 106 10.41 -12.05 2.59
CA VAL A 106 10.22 -11.18 1.44
C VAL A 106 11.33 -10.11 1.46
N PRO A 107 12.34 -10.21 0.58
CA PRO A 107 13.60 -9.49 0.74
C PRO A 107 13.48 -8.00 0.46
N ASP A 108 12.64 -7.60 -0.50
CA ASP A 108 12.53 -6.22 -0.94
C ASP A 108 11.32 -5.49 -0.33
N ALA A 109 11.43 -4.17 -0.20
CA ALA A 109 10.41 -3.34 0.41
C ALA A 109 9.10 -3.34 -0.39
N VAL A 110 9.18 -3.44 -1.72
CA VAL A 110 8.02 -3.43 -2.61
C VAL A 110 7.23 -4.75 -2.47
N GLY A 111 7.92 -5.88 -2.47
CA GLY A 111 7.37 -7.20 -2.21
C GLY A 111 6.69 -7.26 -0.85
N GLN A 112 7.30 -6.69 0.19
CA GLN A 112 6.69 -6.63 1.52
C GLN A 112 5.38 -5.83 1.56
N ARG A 113 5.27 -4.76 0.78
CA ARG A 113 4.05 -3.95 0.66
C ARG A 113 2.99 -4.71 -0.13
N ALA A 114 3.38 -5.26 -1.29
CA ALA A 114 2.51 -6.06 -2.14
C ALA A 114 1.93 -7.28 -1.41
N ALA A 115 2.75 -8.00 -0.63
CA ALA A 115 2.31 -9.14 0.16
C ALA A 115 1.19 -8.77 1.15
N ARG A 116 1.32 -7.65 1.86
CA ARG A 116 0.28 -7.16 2.79
C ARG A 116 -0.99 -6.75 2.05
N MET A 117 -0.87 -6.12 0.89
CA MET A 117 -2.01 -5.70 0.07
C MET A 117 -2.76 -6.91 -0.52
N LEU A 118 -2.02 -7.89 -1.06
CA LEU A 118 -2.57 -9.14 -1.59
C LEU A 118 -3.24 -9.99 -0.50
N LEU A 119 -2.64 -10.05 0.69
CA LEU A 119 -3.24 -10.75 1.84
C LEU A 119 -4.62 -10.17 2.20
N VAL A 120 -4.80 -8.84 2.09
CA VAL A 120 -6.11 -8.20 2.32
C VAL A 120 -7.11 -8.57 1.23
N LEU A 121 -6.72 -8.56 -0.05
CA LEU A 121 -7.60 -8.97 -1.14
C LEU A 121 -8.06 -10.42 -0.96
N ASN A 122 -7.14 -11.33 -0.69
CA ASN A 122 -7.44 -12.73 -0.45
C ASN A 122 -8.39 -12.89 0.76
N TYR A 123 -8.07 -12.23 1.89
CA TYR A 123 -8.93 -12.28 3.08
C TYR A 123 -10.34 -11.75 2.82
N GLU A 124 -10.48 -10.63 2.11
CA GLU A 124 -11.78 -10.04 1.79
C GLU A 124 -12.60 -10.93 0.85
N GLU A 125 -11.97 -11.54 -0.16
CA GLU A 125 -12.59 -12.52 -1.05
C GLU A 125 -13.08 -13.76 -0.29
N MET A 126 -12.24 -14.33 0.59
CA MET A 126 -12.65 -15.44 1.47
C MET A 126 -13.77 -15.03 2.43
N CYS A 127 -13.76 -13.79 2.90
CA CYS A 127 -14.85 -13.23 3.68
C CYS A 127 -16.10 -12.94 2.84
N GLN A 128 -16.07 -13.02 1.51
CA GLN A 128 -17.25 -12.98 0.66
C GLN A 128 -17.77 -14.40 0.36
N PHE A 129 -16.89 -15.38 0.16
CA PHE A 129 -17.26 -16.74 -0.23
C PHE A 129 -16.53 -17.83 0.60
N PRO A 130 -16.72 -17.90 1.92
CA PRO A 130 -15.93 -18.77 2.80
C PRO A 130 -16.11 -20.25 2.47
N GLU A 131 -17.27 -20.65 1.96
CA GLU A 131 -17.57 -21.99 1.47
C GLU A 131 -16.68 -22.46 0.30
N CYS A 132 -16.12 -21.53 -0.48
CA CYS A 132 -15.23 -21.85 -1.60
C CYS A 132 -13.78 -22.10 -1.16
N TYR A 133 -13.38 -21.59 0.01
CA TYR A 133 -11.97 -21.50 0.39
C TYR A 133 -11.63 -22.13 1.74
N CYS A 134 -12.59 -22.21 2.66
CA CYS A 134 -12.35 -22.68 4.02
C CYS A 134 -12.69 -24.18 4.16
N PRO A 135 -11.90 -24.95 4.94
CA PRO A 135 -11.99 -26.41 4.94
C PRO A 135 -13.25 -26.97 5.60
N ARG A 136 -13.93 -26.17 6.45
CA ARG A 136 -15.19 -26.58 7.10
C ARG A 136 -16.35 -25.64 6.77
N PRO A 137 -17.59 -26.08 6.99
CA PRO A 137 -18.71 -25.15 7.05
C PRO A 137 -18.58 -24.19 8.23
N ARG A 138 -18.96 -22.93 8.02
CA ARG A 138 -19.09 -21.94 9.09
C ARG A 138 -20.30 -22.29 9.96
N ARG A 139 -20.17 -22.24 11.28
CA ARG A 139 -21.31 -22.40 12.19
C ARG A 139 -22.17 -21.14 12.16
N ALA A 140 -23.49 -21.27 12.31
CA ALA A 140 -24.43 -20.14 12.20
C ALA A 140 -24.06 -18.96 13.11
N ALA A 141 -23.67 -19.24 14.36
CA ALA A 141 -23.28 -18.24 15.37
C ALA A 141 -21.88 -17.63 15.18
N GLU A 142 -21.04 -18.16 14.28
CA GLU A 142 -19.66 -17.71 14.12
C GLU A 142 -19.58 -16.52 13.15
N GLN A 143 -18.95 -15.41 13.57
CA GLN A 143 -18.77 -14.27 12.66
C GLN A 143 -17.86 -14.64 11.49
N LYS A 144 -18.27 -14.28 10.26
CA LYS A 144 -17.59 -14.63 9.01
C LYS A 144 -16.10 -14.23 8.99
N LYS A 145 -15.80 -13.01 9.41
CA LYS A 145 -14.44 -12.47 9.52
C LYS A 145 -13.58 -13.26 10.51
N ALA A 146 -14.12 -13.56 11.69
CA ALA A 146 -13.43 -14.36 12.71
C ALA A 146 -13.20 -15.80 12.24
N TYR A 147 -14.19 -16.39 11.55
CA TYR A 147 -14.09 -17.72 10.98
C TYR A 147 -12.93 -17.85 9.98
N VAL A 148 -12.87 -16.96 8.99
CA VAL A 148 -11.80 -16.95 7.98
C VAL A 148 -10.44 -16.72 8.64
N MET A 149 -10.34 -15.77 9.57
CA MET A 149 -9.11 -15.51 10.32
C MET A 149 -8.60 -16.77 11.04
N ASN A 150 -9.50 -17.51 11.70
CA ASN A 150 -9.15 -18.75 12.36
C ASN A 150 -8.68 -19.81 11.36
N CYS A 151 -9.29 -19.92 10.18
CA CYS A 151 -8.83 -20.85 9.15
C CYS A 151 -7.39 -20.54 8.69
N ILE A 152 -7.08 -19.26 8.44
CA ILE A 152 -5.71 -18.84 8.08
C ILE A 152 -4.75 -19.15 9.24
N ALA A 153 -5.12 -18.81 10.46
CA ALA A 153 -4.27 -19.01 11.63
C ALA A 153 -4.01 -20.50 11.91
N HIS A 154 -5.00 -21.37 11.68
CA HIS A 154 -4.80 -22.81 11.68
C HIS A 154 -3.85 -23.26 10.57
N ALA A 155 -4.01 -22.80 9.32
CA ALA A 155 -3.12 -23.21 8.23
C ALA A 155 -1.66 -22.75 8.43
N CYS A 156 -1.41 -21.74 9.25
CA CYS A 156 -0.05 -21.35 9.64
C CYS A 156 0.68 -22.39 10.52
N GLY A 157 0.01 -23.41 11.09
CA GLY A 157 0.63 -24.39 11.99
C GLY A 157 -0.19 -25.68 12.21
N LEU A 158 0.36 -26.62 12.98
CA LEU A 158 -0.35 -27.86 13.33
C LEU A 158 -0.96 -27.73 14.74
N GLY A 159 -2.12 -27.09 14.86
CA GLY A 159 -2.83 -26.97 16.14
C GLY A 159 -3.82 -25.80 16.22
N ASP A 160 -4.35 -25.59 17.42
CA ASP A 160 -5.19 -24.42 17.72
C ASP A 160 -4.32 -23.15 17.77
N PRO A 161 -4.62 -22.11 16.98
CA PRO A 161 -3.81 -20.92 16.93
C PRO A 161 -3.86 -20.16 18.25
N SER A 162 -2.68 -19.80 18.73
CA SER A 162 -2.51 -18.94 19.90
C SER A 162 -3.11 -17.55 19.66
N LYS A 163 -3.39 -16.82 20.75
CA LYS A 163 -3.83 -15.42 20.63
C LYS A 163 -2.80 -14.57 19.87
N SER A 164 -1.50 -14.76 20.13
CA SER A 164 -0.43 -14.03 19.47
C SER A 164 -0.40 -14.24 17.96
N GLU A 165 -0.70 -15.45 17.48
CA GLU A 165 -0.71 -15.73 16.04
C GLU A 165 -1.89 -15.05 15.34
N ARG A 166 -3.07 -15.06 15.97
CA ARG A 166 -4.24 -14.32 15.48
C ARG A 166 -3.98 -12.81 15.46
N ASP A 167 -3.37 -12.27 16.52
CA ASP A 167 -3.03 -10.86 16.62
C ASP A 167 -2.01 -10.46 15.53
N LEU A 168 -1.05 -11.33 15.20
CA LEU A 168 -0.09 -11.12 14.13
C LEU A 168 -0.77 -11.02 12.76
N ILE A 169 -1.62 -11.97 12.40
CA ILE A 169 -2.35 -11.97 11.11
C ILE A 169 -3.26 -10.75 11.05
N HIS A 170 -3.96 -10.44 12.14
CA HIS A 170 -4.78 -9.24 12.25
C HIS A 170 -3.96 -7.97 12.00
N ASN A 171 -2.74 -7.89 12.53
CA ASN A 171 -1.85 -6.74 12.31
C ASN A 171 -1.40 -6.64 10.84
N TYR A 172 -1.06 -7.74 10.17
CA TYR A 172 -0.74 -7.71 8.73
C TYR A 172 -1.93 -7.26 7.89
N LEU A 173 -3.13 -7.75 8.20
CA LEU A 173 -4.35 -7.31 7.52
C LEU A 173 -4.65 -5.84 7.78
N ARG A 174 -4.43 -5.35 9.00
CA ARG A 174 -4.56 -3.92 9.33
C ARG A 174 -3.57 -3.08 8.54
N GLN A 175 -2.30 -3.48 8.48
CA GLN A 175 -1.27 -2.80 7.69
C GLN A 175 -1.63 -2.78 6.20
N GLY A 176 -2.05 -3.91 5.64
CA GLY A 176 -2.50 -4.00 4.24
C GLY A 176 -3.71 -3.11 3.96
N ARG A 177 -4.68 -3.02 4.89
CA ARG A 177 -5.85 -2.12 4.74
C ARG A 177 -5.43 -0.66 4.71
N TRP A 178 -4.47 -0.26 5.55
CA TRP A 178 -3.94 1.10 5.51
C TRP A 178 -3.21 1.41 4.20
N LEU A 179 -2.42 0.46 3.68
CA LEU A 179 -1.82 0.59 2.36
C LEU A 179 -2.89 0.77 1.28
N TRP A 180 -3.98 -0.01 1.32
CA TRP A 180 -5.10 0.14 0.41
C TRP A 180 -5.79 1.50 0.52
N VAL A 181 -6.05 2.00 1.74
CA VAL A 181 -6.66 3.32 1.95
C VAL A 181 -5.79 4.40 1.30
N ILE A 182 -4.49 4.41 1.59
CA ILE A 182 -3.57 5.39 1.02
C ILE A 182 -3.55 5.26 -0.50
N ALA A 183 -3.22 4.08 -1.02
CA ALA A 183 -3.11 3.81 -2.46
C ALA A 183 -4.37 4.16 -3.26
N SER A 184 -5.56 3.96 -2.70
CA SER A 184 -6.82 4.25 -3.39
C SER A 184 -7.07 5.75 -3.57
N ILE A 185 -6.49 6.58 -2.72
CA ILE A 185 -6.69 8.03 -2.73
C ILE A 185 -5.52 8.75 -3.39
N VAL A 186 -4.29 8.32 -3.10
CA VAL A 186 -3.09 9.00 -3.61
C VAL A 186 -2.53 8.38 -4.89
N GLY A 187 -2.98 7.18 -5.27
CA GLY A 187 -2.48 6.42 -6.40
C GLY A 187 -1.66 5.19 -6.00
N LEU A 188 -1.85 4.08 -6.73
CA LEU A 188 -1.24 2.78 -6.42
C LEU A 188 0.29 2.78 -6.53
N GLY A 189 0.87 3.71 -7.30
CA GLY A 189 2.31 3.94 -7.39
C GLY A 189 3.00 4.14 -6.05
N PHE A 190 2.23 4.57 -5.03
CA PHE A 190 2.71 4.67 -3.65
C PHE A 190 3.37 3.38 -3.15
N ALA A 191 2.87 2.21 -3.55
CA ALA A 191 3.42 0.93 -3.13
C ALA A 191 4.87 0.73 -3.59
N LEU A 192 5.30 1.35 -4.70
CA LEU A 192 6.65 1.27 -5.22
C LEU A 192 7.62 2.12 -4.41
N ILE A 193 7.25 3.38 -4.16
CA ILE A 193 8.19 4.42 -3.75
C ILE A 193 7.85 5.07 -2.40
N CYS A 194 7.00 4.43 -1.60
CA CYS A 194 6.72 4.86 -0.23
C CYS A 194 8.01 4.99 0.59
N SER A 195 8.08 6.02 1.44
CA SER A 195 9.23 6.22 2.33
C SER A 195 9.32 5.17 3.44
N GLU A 196 10.54 4.89 3.87
CA GLU A 196 10.78 3.98 4.99
C GLU A 196 10.21 4.50 6.32
N GLU A 197 10.13 5.82 6.49
CA GLU A 197 9.51 6.43 7.68
C GLU A 197 8.02 6.10 7.78
N LEU A 198 7.29 6.23 6.65
CA LEU A 198 5.88 5.87 6.60
C LEU A 198 5.68 4.36 6.71
N MET A 199 6.49 3.55 6.04
CA MET A 199 6.40 2.09 6.19
C MET A 199 6.68 1.62 7.60
N SER A 200 7.67 2.19 8.29
CA SER A 200 7.96 1.90 9.69
C SER A 200 6.76 2.24 10.58
N THR A 201 6.13 3.40 10.35
CA THR A 201 4.93 3.82 11.07
C THR A 201 3.75 2.85 10.86
N ILE A 202 3.54 2.40 9.61
CA ILE A 202 2.51 1.40 9.28
C ILE A 202 2.83 0.07 9.96
N LYS A 203 4.06 -0.43 9.86
CA LYS A 203 4.51 -1.71 10.45
C LYS A 203 4.36 -1.72 11.97
N ASN A 204 4.70 -0.62 12.64
CA ASN A 204 4.59 -0.47 14.09
C ASN A 204 3.15 -0.20 14.56
N VAL A 205 2.19 -0.12 13.65
CA VAL A 205 0.77 0.14 13.96
C VAL A 205 0.59 1.43 14.77
N SER A 206 1.47 2.42 14.55
CA SER A 206 1.51 3.66 15.33
C SER A 206 0.56 4.74 14.80
N LEU A 207 -0.23 4.44 13.75
CA LEU A 207 -1.31 5.29 13.27
C LEU A 207 -2.68 4.76 13.70
N THR A 208 -3.65 5.66 13.77
CA THR A 208 -5.08 5.30 13.88
C THR A 208 -5.69 5.22 12.48
N ASN A 209 -6.85 4.56 12.34
CA ASN A 209 -7.57 4.54 11.06
C ASN A 209 -7.89 5.98 10.59
N ASN A 210 -8.31 6.84 11.52
CA ASN A 210 -8.54 8.26 11.23
C ASN A 210 -7.27 8.98 10.80
N GLY A 211 -6.12 8.66 11.40
CA GLY A 211 -4.83 9.21 10.99
C GLY A 211 -4.44 8.80 9.57
N VAL A 212 -4.70 7.56 9.18
CA VAL A 212 -4.44 7.08 7.80
C VAL A 212 -5.36 7.75 6.79
N ASN A 213 -6.66 7.88 7.11
CA ASN A 213 -7.61 8.62 6.27
C ASN A 213 -7.18 10.08 6.12
N ALA A 214 -6.81 10.72 7.22
CA ALA A 214 -6.32 12.10 7.23
C ALA A 214 -5.06 12.28 6.39
N LEU A 215 -4.10 11.36 6.50
CA LEU A 215 -2.88 11.33 5.69
C LEU A 215 -3.20 11.26 4.20
N ALA A 216 -4.05 10.31 3.80
CA ALA A 216 -4.39 10.11 2.42
C ALA A 216 -5.16 11.32 1.84
N THR A 217 -6.18 11.80 2.55
CA THR A 217 -6.98 12.95 2.11
C THR A 217 -6.17 14.25 2.08
N HIS A 218 -5.33 14.49 3.10
CA HIS A 218 -4.45 15.64 3.09
C HIS A 218 -3.51 15.60 1.89
N THR A 219 -2.84 14.47 1.66
CA THR A 219 -1.95 14.29 0.52
C THR A 219 -2.67 14.56 -0.80
N PHE A 220 -3.87 14.02 -0.98
CA PHE A 220 -4.67 14.22 -2.19
C PHE A 220 -4.89 15.69 -2.52
N TYR A 221 -5.30 16.50 -1.54
CA TYR A 221 -5.55 17.92 -1.78
C TYR A 221 -4.29 18.78 -1.74
N ALA A 222 -3.30 18.44 -0.90
CA ALA A 222 -2.09 19.22 -0.72
C ALA A 222 -1.05 19.00 -1.82
N ARG A 223 -1.04 17.81 -2.43
CA ARG A 223 0.05 17.35 -3.29
C ARG A 223 -0.47 16.80 -4.63
N PRO A 224 -1.23 17.58 -5.42
CA PRO A 224 -1.83 17.08 -6.66
C PRO A 224 -0.80 16.61 -7.69
N ALA A 225 0.39 17.21 -7.78
CA ALA A 225 1.43 16.76 -8.71
C ALA A 225 2.02 15.42 -8.28
N MET A 226 2.26 15.22 -6.98
CA MET A 226 2.63 13.93 -6.42
C MET A 226 1.57 12.85 -6.68
N VAL A 227 0.30 13.17 -6.43
CA VAL A 227 -0.81 12.25 -6.67
C VAL A 227 -0.89 11.86 -8.14
N ALA A 228 -0.70 12.81 -9.06
CA ALA A 228 -0.66 12.53 -10.50
C ALA A 228 0.48 11.57 -10.87
N LEU A 229 1.69 11.77 -10.31
CA LEU A 229 2.82 10.84 -10.50
C LEU A 229 2.45 9.43 -10.01
N LEU A 230 1.92 9.30 -8.81
CA LEU A 230 1.58 8.01 -8.22
C LEU A 230 0.45 7.30 -8.97
N HIS A 231 -0.52 8.04 -9.52
CA HIS A 231 -1.54 7.47 -10.41
C HIS A 231 -0.95 7.03 -11.77
N SER A 232 0.04 7.74 -12.31
CA SER A 232 0.68 7.34 -13.57
C SER A 232 1.38 5.97 -13.49
N LEU A 233 1.74 5.55 -12.27
CA LEU A 233 2.42 4.28 -11.98
C LEU A 233 1.46 3.12 -11.67
N GLU A 234 0.14 3.31 -11.65
CA GLU A 234 -0.80 2.25 -11.23
C GLU A 234 -0.69 0.97 -12.04
N SER A 235 -0.58 1.10 -13.37
CA SER A 235 -0.45 -0.06 -14.26
C SER A 235 0.82 -0.86 -13.97
N ALA A 236 1.92 -0.18 -13.64
CA ALA A 236 3.17 -0.83 -13.26
C ALA A 236 3.00 -1.66 -11.97
N VAL A 237 2.31 -1.10 -10.96
CA VAL A 237 2.05 -1.83 -9.71
C VAL A 237 1.10 -2.99 -9.90
N ALA A 238 0.03 -2.81 -10.67
CA ALA A 238 -0.91 -3.88 -10.98
C ALA A 238 -0.21 -5.05 -11.70
N HIS A 239 0.65 -4.75 -12.67
CA HIS A 239 1.48 -5.77 -13.32
C HIS A 239 2.41 -6.46 -12.32
N LEU A 240 3.05 -5.69 -11.44
CA LEU A 240 4.00 -6.23 -10.46
C LEU A 240 3.33 -7.16 -9.45
N MET A 241 2.18 -6.77 -8.91
CA MET A 241 1.37 -7.63 -8.03
C MET A 241 0.87 -8.89 -8.74
N SER A 242 0.77 -8.86 -10.08
CA SER A 242 0.43 -10.02 -10.92
C SER A 242 1.64 -10.86 -11.35
N GLY A 243 2.83 -10.58 -10.79
CA GLY A 243 4.05 -11.34 -11.04
C GLY A 243 4.82 -10.91 -12.28
N LYS A 244 4.57 -9.72 -12.83
CA LYS A 244 5.23 -9.22 -14.03
C LYS A 244 5.83 -7.83 -13.81
N ILE A 245 7.04 -7.60 -14.27
CA ILE A 245 7.58 -6.23 -14.39
C ILE A 245 7.18 -5.69 -15.76
N SER A 246 6.55 -4.50 -15.78
CA SER A 246 6.24 -3.81 -17.03
C SER A 246 7.49 -3.15 -17.60
N ARG A 247 7.59 -3.07 -18.93
CA ARG A 247 8.66 -2.34 -19.60
C ARG A 247 8.77 -0.89 -19.10
N ASN A 248 7.63 -0.23 -18.92
CA ASN A 248 7.57 1.14 -18.40
C ASN A 248 8.18 1.26 -16.99
N LEU A 249 7.97 0.26 -16.12
CA LEU A 249 8.57 0.25 -14.78
C LEU A 249 10.08 0.06 -14.87
N TYR A 250 10.54 -0.86 -15.71
CA TYR A 250 11.96 -1.10 -15.95
C TYR A 250 12.66 0.18 -16.45
N GLU A 251 12.10 0.82 -17.47
CA GLU A 251 12.62 2.07 -18.04
C GLU A 251 12.60 3.20 -17.01
N ALA A 252 11.53 3.34 -16.22
CA ALA A 252 11.42 4.37 -15.18
C ALA A 252 12.45 4.21 -14.05
N ILE A 253 12.93 2.99 -13.78
CA ILE A 253 13.99 2.75 -12.78
C ILE A 253 15.37 3.08 -13.36
N GLN A 254 15.60 2.77 -14.64
CA GLN A 254 16.89 2.95 -15.30
C GLN A 254 17.16 4.41 -15.73
N ASP A 255 16.12 5.16 -16.11
CA ASP A 255 16.25 6.53 -16.60
C ASP A 255 16.38 7.56 -15.46
N GLU A 256 17.59 8.07 -15.24
CA GLU A 256 17.88 9.09 -14.22
C GLU A 256 17.19 10.43 -14.49
N SER A 257 16.86 10.70 -15.75
CA SER A 257 16.19 11.91 -16.20
C SER A 257 14.67 11.76 -16.27
N GLY A 258 14.17 10.55 -16.07
CA GLY A 258 12.77 10.18 -16.21
C GLY A 258 11.89 10.61 -15.03
N ILE A 259 10.68 10.05 -14.98
CA ILE A 259 9.64 10.43 -14.01
C ILE A 259 10.02 10.16 -12.53
N LEU A 260 10.98 9.26 -12.29
CA LEU A 260 11.54 8.97 -10.96
C LEU A 260 12.92 9.62 -10.74
N GLY A 261 13.37 10.43 -11.69
CA GLY A 261 14.61 11.18 -11.65
C GLY A 261 14.57 12.35 -10.68
N GLN A 262 15.72 12.72 -10.12
CA GLN A 262 15.81 13.76 -9.09
C GLN A 262 15.24 15.11 -9.56
N SER A 263 15.52 15.50 -10.81
CA SER A 263 15.00 16.75 -11.38
C SER A 263 13.47 16.75 -11.46
N ALA A 264 12.85 15.64 -11.90
CA ALA A 264 11.40 15.52 -12.01
C ALA A 264 10.74 15.58 -10.63
N LEU A 265 11.31 14.90 -9.63
CA LEU A 265 10.82 14.91 -8.25
C LEU A 265 10.95 16.29 -7.59
N LEU A 266 12.05 17.01 -7.83
CA LEU A 266 12.21 18.39 -7.36
C LEU A 266 11.19 19.33 -7.98
N GLN A 267 10.96 19.22 -9.30
CA GLN A 267 9.96 20.02 -10.00
C GLN A 267 8.54 19.72 -9.48
N MET A 268 8.20 18.45 -9.30
CA MET A 268 6.93 18.02 -8.71
C MET A 268 6.72 18.63 -7.32
N ASN A 269 7.74 18.54 -6.45
CA ASN A 269 7.68 19.11 -5.11
C ASN A 269 7.50 20.64 -5.13
N GLU A 270 8.12 21.33 -6.08
CA GLU A 270 7.98 22.77 -6.24
C GLU A 270 6.56 23.15 -6.70
N VAL A 271 5.99 22.42 -7.66
CA VAL A 271 4.59 22.59 -8.09
C VAL A 271 3.64 22.41 -6.91
N ASP A 272 3.82 21.36 -6.12
CA ASP A 272 2.99 21.10 -4.94
C ASP A 272 3.18 22.15 -3.84
N ARG A 273 4.40 22.66 -3.66
CA ARG A 273 4.69 23.75 -2.70
C ARG A 273 3.98 25.04 -3.11
N VAL A 274 4.02 25.40 -4.39
CA VAL A 274 3.28 26.56 -4.93
C VAL A 274 1.78 26.34 -4.80
N HIS A 275 1.28 25.14 -5.13
CA HIS A 275 -0.14 24.79 -4.99
C HIS A 275 -0.64 24.98 -3.56
N LEU A 276 0.11 24.50 -2.57
CA LEU A 276 -0.18 24.68 -1.15
C LEU A 276 -0.28 26.16 -0.74
N ASN A 277 0.58 27.01 -1.29
CA ASN A 277 0.60 28.44 -0.98
C ASN A 277 -0.54 29.23 -1.64
N VAL A 278 -1.01 28.79 -2.81
CA VAL A 278 -2.02 29.49 -3.64
C VAL A 278 -3.44 28.98 -3.39
N GLN A 279 -3.60 27.96 -2.58
CA GLN A 279 -4.90 27.40 -2.25
C GLN A 279 -5.83 28.45 -1.59
N HIS A 280 -6.83 28.96 -2.33
CA HIS A 280 -7.91 29.89 -1.88
C HIS A 280 -9.22 29.16 -1.53
N ALA A 281 -9.99 29.68 -0.58
CA ALA A 281 -11.12 29.02 0.08
C ALA A 281 -12.23 28.63 -0.92
N GLY A 282 -12.22 27.37 -1.36
CA GLY A 282 -13.30 26.74 -2.10
C GLY A 282 -13.87 25.58 -1.28
N TYR A 283 -15.18 25.38 -1.38
CA TYR A 283 -15.81 24.16 -0.89
C TYR A 283 -15.26 22.98 -1.70
N GLN A 284 -14.67 22.00 -1.02
CA GLN A 284 -14.22 20.74 -1.62
C GLN A 284 -15.10 19.63 -1.05
N ASP A 285 -15.73 18.87 -1.94
CA ASP A 285 -16.58 17.75 -1.55
C ASP A 285 -15.75 16.67 -0.86
N PRO A 286 -16.25 16.09 0.24
CA PRO A 286 -15.56 15.00 0.91
C PRO A 286 -15.47 13.77 -0.01
N ILE A 287 -14.27 13.17 -0.08
CA ILE A 287 -14.04 11.93 -0.82
C ILE A 287 -14.84 10.79 -0.16
N ASN A 288 -15.64 10.07 -0.93
CA ASN A 288 -16.26 8.83 -0.47
C ASN A 288 -15.19 7.71 -0.45
N LEU A 289 -14.48 7.61 0.67
CA LEU A 289 -13.33 6.71 0.84
C LEU A 289 -13.69 5.25 0.56
N GLU A 290 -14.84 4.78 1.07
CA GLU A 290 -15.26 3.39 0.93
C GLU A 290 -15.52 3.03 -0.53
N ALA A 291 -16.23 3.88 -1.26
CA ALA A 291 -16.49 3.68 -2.69
C ALA A 291 -15.20 3.65 -3.52
N VAL A 292 -14.28 4.60 -3.27
CA VAL A 292 -13.00 4.69 -4.01
C VAL A 292 -12.10 3.49 -3.74
N ILE A 293 -12.02 3.05 -2.48
CA ILE A 293 -11.23 1.87 -2.09
C ILE A 293 -11.81 0.60 -2.74
N GLN A 294 -13.13 0.44 -2.69
CA GLN A 294 -13.77 -0.74 -3.24
C GLN A 294 -13.65 -0.80 -4.77
N ASP A 295 -13.78 0.34 -5.47
CA ASP A 295 -13.57 0.42 -6.92
C ASP A 295 -12.15 -0.03 -7.31
N LEU A 296 -11.11 0.54 -6.68
CA LEU A 296 -9.73 0.19 -7.02
C LEU A 296 -9.45 -1.29 -6.73
N LYS A 297 -9.88 -1.81 -5.58
CA LYS A 297 -9.72 -3.24 -5.25
C LYS A 297 -10.42 -4.13 -6.26
N ASN A 298 -11.64 -3.80 -6.68
CA ASN A 298 -12.40 -4.56 -7.67
C ASN A 298 -11.70 -4.55 -9.03
N ARG A 299 -11.17 -3.40 -9.48
CA ARG A 299 -10.39 -3.31 -10.74
C ARG A 299 -9.16 -4.20 -10.69
N ILE A 300 -8.42 -4.18 -9.59
CA ILE A 300 -7.24 -5.02 -9.40
C ILE A 300 -7.63 -6.51 -9.33
N LEU A 301 -8.66 -6.86 -8.56
CA LEU A 301 -9.17 -8.23 -8.45
C LEU A 301 -9.63 -8.78 -9.81
N ALA A 302 -10.35 -7.99 -10.60
CA ALA A 302 -10.79 -8.36 -11.94
C ALA A 302 -9.59 -8.67 -12.86
N ASN A 303 -8.51 -7.90 -12.77
CA ASN A 303 -7.27 -8.17 -13.52
C ASN A 303 -6.63 -9.51 -13.12
N PHE A 304 -6.70 -9.89 -11.84
CA PHE A 304 -6.21 -11.20 -11.37
C PHE A 304 -7.10 -12.36 -11.81
N LEU A 305 -8.41 -12.23 -11.62
CA LEU A 305 -9.39 -13.28 -11.93
C LEU A 305 -9.51 -13.53 -13.43
N GLY A 306 -9.53 -12.47 -14.25
CA GLY A 306 -9.52 -12.60 -15.71
C GLY A 306 -8.30 -13.38 -16.23
N ARG A 307 -7.16 -13.28 -15.55
CA ARG A 307 -5.96 -14.06 -15.88
C ARG A 307 -6.02 -15.50 -15.41
N GLN A 308 -6.59 -15.79 -14.23
CA GLN A 308 -6.80 -17.17 -13.79
C GLN A 308 -7.73 -17.93 -14.75
N LEU A 309 -8.75 -17.26 -15.30
CA LEU A 309 -9.61 -17.84 -16.33
C LEU A 309 -8.87 -18.08 -17.65
N ALA A 310 -8.04 -17.13 -18.10
CA ALA A 310 -7.20 -17.31 -19.30
C ALA A 310 -6.22 -18.50 -19.16
N LEU A 311 -5.54 -18.63 -18.02
CA LEU A 311 -4.63 -19.74 -17.74
C LEU A 311 -5.33 -21.10 -17.63
N LYS A 312 -6.60 -21.14 -17.21
CA LYS A 312 -7.42 -22.37 -17.21
C LYS A 312 -7.91 -22.76 -18.61
N HIS A 313 -8.08 -21.79 -19.52
CA HIS A 313 -8.49 -22.05 -20.90
C HIS A 313 -7.32 -22.36 -21.85
N ASP A 314 -6.09 -21.98 -21.49
CA ASP A 314 -4.87 -22.29 -22.24
C ASP A 314 -4.17 -23.61 -21.80
N SER A 315 -4.87 -24.53 -21.12
CA SER A 315 -4.35 -25.89 -20.96
C SER A 315 -4.37 -26.63 -22.29
N PRO A 316 -3.23 -27.13 -22.80
CA PRO A 316 -3.19 -27.80 -24.09
C PRO A 316 -3.89 -29.16 -24.00
N LEU A 317 -5.08 -29.23 -24.60
CA LEU A 317 -5.47 -30.43 -25.34
C LEU A 317 -4.40 -30.68 -26.40
N GLN A 318 -3.42 -31.54 -26.10
CA GLN A 318 -2.76 -32.48 -27.03
C GLN A 318 -1.49 -33.08 -26.41
N THR A 319 -1.61 -34.30 -25.88
CA THR A 319 -0.83 -35.46 -26.37
C THR A 319 -1.35 -36.72 -25.68
N ILE A 320 -2.33 -37.36 -26.33
CA ILE A 320 -2.50 -38.81 -26.23
C ILE A 320 -1.81 -39.37 -27.47
N ILE A 321 -0.89 -40.31 -27.27
CA ILE A 321 -0.29 -41.15 -28.32
C ILE A 321 -1.38 -41.99 -28.98
#